data_AF-A0A9R0YDP9-F1
#
_entry.id   AF-A0A9R0YDP9-F1
#
_cell.length_a   1.000
_cell.length_b   1.000
_cell.length_c   1.000
_cell.angle_alpha   90.00
_cell.angle_beta   90.00
_cell.angle_gamma   90.00
#
_symmetry.space_group_name_H-M   'P 1'
#
loop_
_entity.id
_entity.type
_entity.pdbx_description
1 polymer ?
#
loop_
_entity_poly.entity_id
_entity_poly.type
_entity_poly.pdbx_seq_one_letter_code
_entity_poly.pdbx_strand_id
1 'polypeptide(L)'
;MNVSKLSFSFEQASRSPVFRAMLDSEMEESRSGVIKMYDVSYDVLRAFVHYMYTGEALLDEQMACDLLVLAEKYEVKHLKTYCEKFITSKVNNDNAIVHYAFAHRHGAKQLLEASMSALMDSMPTLAEREEYKELVERDPRILVEIYETYVSRQDNTAAERDSDCCCRK
;
A
#
# COMPACT_ATOMS: atom_id res chain seq x y z
N MET A 1 -18.30 -14.77 9.56
CA MET A 1 -16.95 -14.57 10.13
C MET A 1 -16.13 -15.83 9.87
N ASN A 2 -15.25 -15.81 8.87
CA ASN A 2 -14.31 -16.91 8.62
C ASN A 2 -13.06 -16.65 9.48
N VAL A 3 -12.82 -17.52 10.45
CA VAL A 3 -11.63 -17.46 11.30
C VAL A 3 -10.63 -18.47 10.76
N SER A 4 -9.54 -17.98 10.18
CA SER A 4 -8.46 -18.84 9.70
C SER A 4 -7.43 -18.98 10.81
N LYS A 5 -7.20 -20.22 11.28
CA LYS A 5 -6.20 -20.52 12.31
C LYS A 5 -4.87 -20.87 11.65
N LEU A 6 -3.78 -20.26 12.10
CA LEU A 6 -2.42 -20.61 11.68
C LEU A 6 -1.56 -20.97 12.89
N SER A 7 -0.89 -22.11 12.83
CA SER A 7 0.22 -22.45 13.72
C SER A 7 1.52 -22.03 13.06
N PHE A 8 2.25 -21.09 13.67
CA PHE A 8 3.55 -20.63 13.17
C PHE A 8 4.69 -21.38 13.87
N SER A 9 5.71 -21.80 13.13
CA SER A 9 6.96 -22.33 13.69
C SER A 9 7.89 -21.19 14.12
N PHE A 10 8.71 -21.39 15.15
CA PHE A 10 9.61 -20.37 15.75
C PHE A 10 10.43 -19.56 14.73
N GLU A 11 10.82 -20.18 13.62
CA GLU A 11 11.60 -19.57 12.54
C GLU A 11 10.84 -18.46 11.79
N GLN A 12 9.51 -18.53 11.70
CA GLN A 12 8.67 -17.52 11.06
C GLN A 12 8.44 -16.28 11.92
N ALA A 13 8.52 -16.44 13.25
CA ALA A 13 8.45 -15.30 14.18
C ALA A 13 9.62 -14.33 13.94
N SER A 14 10.78 -14.81 13.49
CA SER A 14 11.93 -13.96 13.18
C SER A 14 11.69 -12.98 12.00
N ARG A 15 10.78 -13.33 11.09
CA ARG A 15 10.49 -12.56 9.86
C ARG A 15 9.40 -11.50 10.06
N SER A 16 8.68 -11.52 11.19
CA SER A 16 7.64 -10.55 11.56
C SER A 16 7.82 -10.14 13.02
N PRO A 17 8.24 -8.89 13.30
CA PRO A 17 8.32 -8.37 14.67
C PRO A 17 6.99 -8.49 15.43
N VAL A 18 5.86 -8.33 14.73
CA VAL A 18 4.51 -8.47 15.31
C VAL A 18 4.24 -9.91 15.75
N PHE A 19 4.55 -10.91 14.93
CA PHE A 19 4.41 -12.31 15.36
C PHE A 19 5.35 -12.66 16.50
N ARG A 20 6.58 -12.14 16.48
CA ARG A 20 7.50 -12.30 17.59
C ARG A 20 6.92 -11.73 18.88
N ALA A 21 6.42 -10.49 18.85
CA ALA A 21 5.82 -9.87 20.02
C ALA A 21 4.58 -10.64 20.53
N MET A 22 3.74 -11.16 19.62
CA MET A 22 2.59 -11.99 20.00
C MET A 22 3.02 -13.29 20.68
N LEU A 23 4.05 -13.96 20.17
CA LEU A 23 4.53 -15.24 20.67
C LEU A 23 5.43 -15.12 21.91
N ASP A 24 6.08 -13.97 22.11
CA ASP A 24 6.91 -13.67 23.29
C ASP A 24 6.07 -13.02 24.44
N SER A 25 4.76 -12.82 24.25
CA SER A 25 3.86 -12.24 25.25
C SER A 25 3.32 -13.27 26.27
N GLU A 26 2.61 -12.84 27.32
CA GLU A 26 1.86 -13.73 28.22
C GLU A 26 0.41 -14.01 27.75
N MET A 27 0.13 -13.84 26.45
CA MET A 27 -1.23 -14.00 25.88
C MET A 27 -1.54 -15.44 25.40
N GLU A 28 -2.76 -15.69 24.92
CA GLU A 28 -3.19 -17.02 24.43
C GLU A 28 -2.28 -17.53 23.30
N GLU A 29 -1.78 -16.61 22.48
CA GLU A 29 -0.91 -16.86 21.34
C GLU A 29 0.41 -17.52 21.75
N SER A 30 1.03 -17.11 22.85
CA SER A 30 2.28 -17.71 23.32
C SER A 30 2.07 -19.09 23.96
N ARG A 31 0.91 -19.28 24.63
CA ARG A 31 0.55 -20.56 25.26
C ARG A 31 0.11 -21.62 24.24
N SER A 32 -0.54 -21.19 23.17
CA SER A 32 -1.08 -22.07 22.13
C SER A 32 -0.16 -22.23 20.92
N GLY A 33 0.74 -21.27 20.66
CA GLY A 33 1.53 -21.20 19.43
C GLY A 33 0.70 -20.92 18.17
N VAL A 34 -0.56 -20.48 18.33
CA VAL A 34 -1.52 -20.28 17.24
C VAL A 34 -1.88 -18.81 17.15
N ILE A 35 -1.68 -18.21 15.97
CA ILE A 35 -2.09 -16.84 15.66
C ILE A 35 -3.38 -16.92 14.83
N LYS A 36 -4.43 -16.28 15.33
CA LYS A 36 -5.74 -16.21 14.66
C LYS A 36 -5.79 -14.95 13.81
N MET A 37 -6.00 -15.11 12.51
CA MET A 37 -6.20 -13.97 11.60
C MET A 37 -7.67 -13.90 11.20
N TYR A 38 -8.24 -12.71 11.37
CA TYR A 38 -9.62 -12.40 11.03
C TYR A 38 -9.66 -11.54 9.76
N ASP A 39 -10.73 -11.69 8.98
CA ASP A 39 -11.02 -10.90 7.78
C ASP A 39 -9.99 -11.05 6.65
N VAL A 40 -9.37 -12.23 6.55
CA VAL A 40 -8.45 -12.59 5.47
C VAL A 40 -8.98 -13.83 4.75
N SER A 41 -9.01 -13.79 3.42
CA SER A 41 -9.38 -14.96 2.62
C SER A 41 -8.35 -16.08 2.79
N TYR A 42 -8.80 -17.32 2.63
CA TYR A 42 -7.90 -18.48 2.76
C TYR A 42 -6.75 -18.45 1.74
N ASP A 43 -7.02 -17.99 0.51
CA ASP A 43 -6.01 -17.93 -0.55
C ASP A 43 -4.92 -16.89 -0.25
N VAL A 44 -5.30 -15.69 0.19
CA VAL A 44 -4.35 -14.65 0.60
C VAL A 44 -3.52 -15.13 1.78
N LEU A 45 -4.16 -15.76 2.75
CA LEU A 45 -3.46 -16.30 3.91
C LEU A 45 -2.47 -17.39 3.54
N ARG A 46 -2.86 -18.31 2.65
CA ARG A 46 -2.00 -19.36 2.13
C ARG A 46 -0.80 -18.77 1.40
N ALA A 47 -1.01 -17.76 0.56
CA ALA A 47 0.06 -17.07 -0.16
C ALA A 47 1.02 -16.34 0.80
N PHE A 48 0.49 -15.67 1.83
CA PHE A 48 1.28 -14.99 2.84
C PHE A 48 2.18 -15.97 3.60
N VAL A 49 1.63 -17.09 4.06
CA VAL A 49 2.39 -18.13 4.76
C VAL A 49 3.41 -18.79 3.82
N HIS A 50 3.03 -19.06 2.57
CA HIS A 50 3.93 -19.60 1.57
C HIS A 50 5.16 -18.70 1.38
N TYR A 51 4.94 -17.40 1.18
CA TYR A 51 6.02 -16.42 1.10
C TYR A 51 6.89 -16.42 2.35
N MET A 52 6.29 -16.51 3.53
CA MET A 52 7.03 -16.56 4.80
C MET A 52 7.95 -17.78 4.91
N TYR A 53 7.72 -18.85 4.15
CA TYR A 53 8.63 -19.99 4.07
C TYR A 53 9.60 -19.90 2.90
N THR A 54 9.10 -19.65 1.69
CA THR A 54 9.89 -19.76 0.44
C THR A 54 10.55 -18.47 0.00
N GLY A 55 10.03 -17.31 0.46
CA GLY A 55 10.39 -16.00 -0.08
C GLY A 55 9.77 -15.70 -1.45
N GLU A 56 8.88 -16.56 -1.93
CA GLU A 56 8.24 -16.45 -3.26
C GLU A 56 6.74 -16.24 -3.11
N ALA A 57 6.15 -15.42 -3.98
CA ALA A 57 4.71 -15.24 -4.09
C ALA A 57 4.32 -15.05 -5.55
N LEU A 58 3.25 -15.74 -5.97
CA LEU A 58 2.61 -15.49 -7.25
C LEU A 58 1.64 -14.32 -7.07
N LEU A 59 1.88 -13.24 -7.80
CA LEU A 59 1.11 -12.00 -7.69
C LEU A 59 0.25 -11.77 -8.92
N ASP A 60 -1.04 -11.62 -8.70
CA ASP A 60 -1.89 -10.74 -9.49
C ASP A 60 -2.11 -9.43 -8.72
N GLU A 61 -2.83 -8.47 -9.32
CA GLU A 61 -3.04 -7.15 -8.72
C GLU A 61 -3.81 -7.21 -7.40
N GLN A 62 -4.86 -8.03 -7.33
CA GLN A 62 -5.67 -8.18 -6.12
C GLN A 62 -4.87 -8.85 -5.00
N MET A 63 -4.18 -9.95 -5.31
CA MET A 63 -3.31 -10.67 -4.39
C MET A 63 -2.18 -9.78 -3.88
N ALA A 64 -1.57 -8.96 -4.75
CA ALA A 64 -0.54 -8.02 -4.34
C ALA A 64 -1.06 -6.98 -3.35
N CYS A 65 -2.24 -6.40 -3.61
CA CYS A 65 -2.89 -5.49 -2.68
C CYS A 65 -3.16 -6.16 -1.32
N ASP A 66 -3.81 -7.33 -1.32
CA ASP A 66 -4.17 -8.03 -0.09
C ASP A 66 -2.93 -8.45 0.73
N LEU A 67 -1.88 -8.95 0.05
CA LEU A 67 -0.62 -9.28 0.69
C LEU A 67 0.12 -8.05 1.21
N LEU A 68 0.03 -6.90 0.54
CA LEU A 68 0.61 -5.65 1.03
C LEU A 68 -0.05 -5.23 2.34
N VAL A 69 -1.38 -5.33 2.45
CA VAL A 69 -2.13 -5.03 3.68
C VAL A 69 -1.65 -5.92 4.84
N LEU A 70 -1.49 -7.23 4.59
CA LEU A 70 -0.97 -8.15 5.61
C LEU A 70 0.50 -7.87 5.95
N ALA A 71 1.32 -7.60 4.94
CA ALA A 71 2.74 -7.30 5.13
C ALA A 71 2.93 -6.03 5.95
N GLU A 72 2.09 -5.02 5.76
CA GLU A 72 2.10 -3.83 6.60
C GLU A 72 1.63 -4.15 8.03
N LYS A 73 0.50 -4.84 8.18
CA LYS A 73 -0.08 -5.20 9.49
C LYS A 73 0.87 -6.03 10.35
N TYR A 74 1.62 -6.94 9.74
CA TYR A 74 2.55 -7.84 10.41
C TYR A 74 4.02 -7.44 10.21
N GLU A 75 4.29 -6.24 9.71
CA GLU A 75 5.63 -5.67 9.53
C GLU A 75 6.62 -6.57 8.74
N VAL A 76 6.13 -7.31 7.75
CA VAL A 76 6.95 -8.11 6.83
C VAL A 76 7.47 -7.22 5.70
N LYS A 77 8.48 -6.40 6.02
CA LYS A 77 9.00 -5.32 5.14
C LYS A 77 9.37 -5.76 3.73
N HIS A 78 10.00 -6.92 3.58
CA HIS A 78 10.41 -7.44 2.27
C HIS A 78 9.20 -7.78 1.39
N LEU A 79 8.16 -8.40 1.96
CA LEU A 79 6.92 -8.67 1.25
C LEU A 79 6.21 -7.38 0.86
N LYS A 80 6.11 -6.42 1.79
CA LYS A 80 5.51 -5.11 1.52
C LYS A 80 6.17 -4.45 0.30
N THR A 81 7.50 -4.38 0.31
CA THR A 81 8.28 -3.77 -0.77
C THR A 81 8.12 -4.52 -2.09
N TYR A 82 8.03 -5.86 -2.04
CA TYR A 82 7.82 -6.68 -3.23
C TYR A 82 6.44 -6.44 -3.87
N CYS A 83 5.37 -6.47 -3.07
CA CYS A 83 4.02 -6.16 -3.54
C CYS A 83 3.91 -4.71 -4.02
N GLU A 84 4.49 -3.76 -3.29
CA GLU A 84 4.46 -2.34 -3.65
C GLU A 84 5.09 -2.09 -5.03
N LYS A 85 6.25 -2.69 -5.30
CA LYS A 85 6.91 -2.60 -6.62
C LYS A 85 6.06 -3.22 -7.73
N PHE A 86 5.43 -4.36 -7.45
CA PHE A 86 4.56 -5.02 -8.42
C PHE A 86 3.37 -4.12 -8.78
N ILE A 87 2.65 -3.60 -7.78
CA ILE A 87 1.49 -2.71 -8.00
C ILE A 87 1.93 -1.43 -8.71
N THR A 88 3.06 -0.85 -8.32
CA THR A 88 3.63 0.35 -8.94
C THR A 88 3.85 0.16 -10.44
N SER A 89 4.29 -1.03 -10.87
CA SER A 89 4.48 -1.35 -12.30
C SER A 89 3.18 -1.44 -13.11
N LYS A 90 2.02 -1.46 -12.44
CA LYS A 90 0.68 -1.55 -13.04
C LYS A 90 -0.10 -0.24 -13.00
N VAL A 91 0.45 0.78 -12.34
CA VAL A 91 -0.16 2.11 -12.28
C VAL A 91 -0.28 2.68 -13.70
N ASN A 92 -1.46 3.17 -14.00
CA ASN A 92 -1.82 3.88 -15.21
C ASN A 92 -2.84 4.96 -14.87
N ASN A 93 -3.22 5.78 -15.85
CA ASN A 93 -4.15 6.87 -15.60
C ASN A 93 -5.49 6.38 -15.07
N ASP A 94 -5.99 5.22 -15.52
CA ASP A 94 -7.32 4.70 -15.19
C ASP A 94 -7.42 4.25 -13.73
N ASN A 95 -6.38 3.60 -13.20
CA ASN A 95 -6.35 3.06 -11.83
C ASN A 95 -5.63 3.96 -10.81
N ALA A 96 -5.08 5.10 -11.21
CA ALA A 96 -4.23 5.94 -10.35
C ALA A 96 -4.95 6.47 -9.10
N ILE A 97 -6.24 6.82 -9.17
CA ILE A 97 -7.01 7.28 -8.00
C ILE A 97 -7.08 6.18 -6.94
N VAL A 98 -7.43 4.98 -7.37
CA VAL A 98 -7.60 3.81 -6.49
C VAL A 98 -6.26 3.45 -5.85
N HIS A 99 -5.18 3.39 -6.64
CA HIS A 99 -3.86 3.09 -6.13
C HIS A 99 -3.29 4.18 -5.23
N TYR A 100 -3.55 5.46 -5.51
CA TYR A 100 -3.15 6.54 -4.60
C TYR A 100 -3.83 6.40 -3.24
N ALA A 101 -5.15 6.21 -3.23
CA ALA A 101 -5.89 6.04 -1.98
C ALA A 101 -5.46 4.79 -1.21
N PHE A 102 -5.22 3.68 -1.91
CA PHE A 102 -4.68 2.45 -1.32
C PHE A 102 -3.28 2.68 -0.72
N ALA A 103 -2.40 3.33 -1.47
CA ALA A 103 -1.03 3.62 -1.05
C ALA A 103 -0.97 4.52 0.19
N HIS A 104 -1.85 5.52 0.25
CA HIS A 104 -1.99 6.43 1.37
C HIS A 104 -2.37 5.66 2.66
N ARG A 105 -3.39 4.82 2.57
CA ARG A 105 -3.91 4.03 3.72
C ARG A 105 -2.92 3.00 4.26
N HIS A 106 -2.08 2.45 3.41
CA HIS A 106 -1.14 1.38 3.77
C HIS A 106 0.32 1.81 3.79
N GLY A 107 0.57 3.13 3.74
CA GLY A 107 1.91 3.71 3.84
C GLY A 107 2.88 3.20 2.76
N ALA A 108 2.40 2.97 1.54
CA ALA A 108 3.18 2.51 0.39
C ALA A 108 3.70 3.72 -0.41
N LYS A 109 4.84 4.28 0.00
CA LYS A 109 5.34 5.57 -0.49
C LYS A 109 5.68 5.58 -1.99
N GLN A 110 6.32 4.52 -2.50
CA GLN A 110 6.67 4.42 -3.93
C GLN A 110 5.43 4.36 -4.79
N LEU A 111 4.42 3.59 -4.34
CA LEU A 111 3.14 3.52 -5.03
C LEU A 111 2.39 4.86 -4.98
N LEU A 112 2.44 5.56 -3.84
CA LEU A 112 1.82 6.86 -3.66
C LEU A 112 2.40 7.89 -4.64
N GLU A 113 3.74 7.96 -4.73
CA GLU A 113 4.44 8.86 -5.64
C GLU A 113 4.16 8.55 -7.11
N ALA A 114 4.22 7.27 -7.49
CA ALA A 114 3.93 6.84 -8.85
C ALA A 114 2.48 7.12 -9.26
N SER A 115 1.53 6.85 -8.36
CA SER A 115 0.11 7.15 -8.58
C SER A 115 -0.11 8.66 -8.69
N MET A 116 0.53 9.47 -7.83
CA MET A 116 0.47 10.93 -7.93
C MET A 116 1.01 11.42 -9.28
N SER A 117 2.13 10.85 -9.74
CA SER A 117 2.72 11.20 -11.03
C SER A 117 1.78 10.90 -12.19
N ALA A 118 1.10 9.75 -12.18
CA ALA A 118 0.09 9.41 -13.19
C ALA A 118 -1.13 10.35 -13.11
N LEU A 119 -1.51 10.77 -11.91
CA LEU A 119 -2.63 11.72 -11.74
C LEU A 119 -2.33 13.10 -12.34
N MET A 120 -1.08 13.56 -12.36
CA MET A 120 -0.73 14.93 -12.80
C MET A 120 -1.33 15.30 -14.16
N ASP A 121 -1.31 14.38 -15.13
CA ASP A 121 -1.81 14.62 -16.49
C ASP A 121 -3.33 14.53 -16.58
N SER A 122 -3.98 13.85 -15.63
CA SER A 122 -5.43 13.59 -15.61
C SER A 122 -6.20 14.45 -14.60
N MET A 123 -5.51 15.30 -13.82
CA MET A 123 -6.12 16.18 -12.81
C MET A 123 -7.31 17.03 -13.31
N PRO A 124 -7.30 17.62 -14.52
CA PRO A 124 -8.44 18.41 -15.00
C PRO A 124 -9.73 17.60 -15.16
N THR A 125 -9.61 16.31 -15.48
CA THR A 125 -10.73 15.38 -15.70
C THR A 125 -11.01 14.50 -14.48
N LEU A 126 -10.33 14.74 -13.36
CA LEU A 126 -10.40 13.86 -12.19
C LEU A 126 -11.82 13.75 -11.62
N ALA A 127 -12.55 14.87 -11.59
CA ALA A 127 -13.91 14.95 -11.02
C ALA A 127 -14.97 14.21 -11.86
N GLU A 128 -14.66 13.87 -13.11
CA GLU A 128 -15.57 13.13 -14.00
C GLU A 128 -15.58 11.63 -13.71
N ARG A 129 -14.57 11.14 -12.99
CA ARG A 129 -14.36 9.72 -12.72
C ARG A 129 -15.24 9.20 -11.59
N GLU A 130 -15.69 7.95 -11.69
CA GLU A 130 -16.51 7.34 -10.64
C GLU A 130 -15.68 7.09 -9.38
N GLU A 131 -14.41 6.71 -9.53
CA GLU A 131 -13.49 6.46 -8.42
C GLU A 131 -13.25 7.74 -7.60
N TYR A 132 -13.32 8.91 -8.24
CA TYR A 132 -13.27 10.20 -7.56
C TYR A 132 -14.49 10.38 -6.64
N LYS A 133 -15.70 10.12 -7.15
CA LYS A 133 -16.94 10.27 -6.37
C LYS A 133 -16.96 9.32 -5.18
N GLU A 134 -16.55 8.06 -5.40
CA GLU A 134 -16.41 7.08 -4.31
C GLU A 134 -15.39 7.55 -3.24
N LEU A 135 -14.29 8.17 -3.67
CA LEU A 135 -13.28 8.70 -2.77
C LEU A 135 -13.78 9.93 -1.99
N VAL A 136 -14.58 10.81 -2.60
CA VAL A 136 -15.25 11.94 -1.92
C VAL A 136 -16.11 11.44 -0.76
N GLU A 137 -16.86 10.37 -0.97
CA GLU A 137 -17.76 9.82 0.05
C GLU A 137 -17.00 9.08 1.16
N ARG A 138 -15.99 8.29 0.79
CA ARG A 138 -15.28 7.43 1.75
C ARG A 138 -14.19 8.15 2.53
N ASP A 139 -13.39 8.99 1.85
CA ASP A 139 -12.22 9.62 2.45
C ASP A 139 -11.85 10.93 1.73
N PRO A 140 -12.58 12.02 2.01
CA PRO A 140 -12.36 13.31 1.33
C PRO A 140 -11.00 13.94 1.69
N ARG A 141 -10.34 13.50 2.77
CA ARG A 141 -9.02 14.04 3.16
C ARG A 141 -7.94 13.66 2.17
N ILE A 142 -8.00 12.43 1.64
CA ILE A 142 -7.06 11.97 0.59
C ILE A 142 -7.18 12.86 -0.65
N LEU A 143 -8.39 13.27 -1.04
CA LEU A 143 -8.58 14.18 -2.17
C LEU A 143 -7.97 15.55 -1.92
N VAL A 144 -8.13 16.10 -0.72
CA VAL A 144 -7.50 17.37 -0.35
C VAL A 144 -5.99 17.26 -0.53
N GLU A 145 -5.37 16.19 -0.03
CA GLU A 145 -3.92 15.97 -0.20
C GLU A 145 -3.49 15.83 -1.67
N ILE A 146 -4.29 15.18 -2.52
CA ILE A 146 -4.04 15.10 -3.97
C ILE A 146 -4.02 16.52 -4.58
N TYR A 147 -5.04 17.33 -4.29
CA TYR A 147 -5.11 18.70 -4.81
C TYR A 147 -3.99 19.60 -4.26
N GLU A 148 -3.69 19.53 -2.97
CA GLU A 148 -2.57 20.27 -2.35
C GLU A 148 -1.23 19.90 -3.00
N THR A 149 -1.00 18.61 -3.24
CA THR A 149 0.21 18.12 -3.91
C THR A 149 0.27 18.61 -5.36
N TYR A 150 -0.86 18.64 -6.07
CA TYR A 150 -0.92 19.15 -7.44
C TYR A 150 -0.63 20.64 -7.53
N VAL A 151 -1.25 21.46 -6.67
CA VAL A 151 -1.00 22.91 -6.59
C VAL A 151 0.46 23.19 -6.28
N SER A 152 1.01 22.51 -5.26
CA SER A 152 2.43 22.68 -4.87
C SER A 152 3.40 22.34 -6.01
N ARG A 153 3.07 21.37 -6.87
CA ARG A 153 3.90 21.02 -8.04
C ARG A 153 3.81 22.06 -9.16
N GLN A 154 2.69 22.76 -9.33
CA GLN A 154 2.57 23.84 -10.31
C GLN A 154 3.43 25.05 -9.95
N ASP A 155 3.42 25.46 -8.68
CA ASP A 155 4.19 26.61 -8.20
C ASP A 155 5.71 26.41 -8.40
N ASN A 156 6.21 25.18 -8.21
CA ASN A 156 7.60 24.83 -8.47
C ASN A 156 7.98 24.99 -9.97
N THR A 157 7.06 24.67 -10.90
CA THR A 157 7.32 24.85 -12.34
C THR A 157 7.22 26.31 -12.80
N ALA A 158 6.65 27.21 -12.00
CA ALA A 158 6.64 28.65 -12.25
C ALA A 158 7.93 29.30 -11.70
N ALA A 159 8.39 28.88 -10.52
CA ALA A 159 9.61 29.37 -9.91
C ALA A 159 10.88 29.05 -10.73
N GLU A 160 10.94 27.89 -11.40
CA GLU A 160 12.06 27.52 -12.28
C GLU A 160 12.12 28.38 -13.57
N ARG A 161 10.98 28.91 -14.04
CA ARG A 161 10.94 29.78 -15.23
C ARG A 161 11.43 31.20 -14.95
N ASP A 162 11.28 31.67 -13.71
CA ASP A 162 11.77 33.00 -13.30
C ASP A 162 13.30 33.01 -13.06
N SER A 163 13.91 31.90 -12.67
CA SER A 163 15.38 31.79 -12.53
C SER A 163 16.11 31.79 -13.88
N ASP A 164 15.53 31.21 -14.93
CA ASP A 164 16.13 31.19 -16.26
C ASP A 164 16.03 32.55 -16.99
N CYS A 165 15.05 33.39 -16.63
CA CYS A 165 14.91 34.71 -17.23
C CYS A 165 15.92 35.73 -16.68
N CYS A 166 16.49 35.51 -15.49
CA CYS A 166 17.43 36.45 -14.86
C CYS A 166 18.87 36.30 -15.38
N CYS A 167 19.23 35.19 -16.04
CA CYS A 167 20.56 34.98 -16.63
C CYS A 167 20.72 35.49 -18.09
N ARG A 168 19.71 36.17 -18.66
CA ARG A 168 19.75 36.74 -20.02
C ARG A 168 19.71 38.28 -20.07
N LYS A 169 19.98 38.98 -18.97
CA LYS A 169 20.21 40.43 -18.95
C LYS A 169 21.63 40.78 -18.56
#